data_AF-A0A1V5UGP1-F1
#
_entry.id   AF-A0A1V5UGP1-F1
#
_cell.length_a   1.000
_cell.length_b   1.000
_cell.length_c   1.000
_cell.angle_alpha   90.00
_cell.angle_beta   90.00
_cell.angle_gamma   90.00
#
_symmetry.space_group_name_H-M   'P 1'
#
loop_
_entity.id
_entity.type
_entity.pdbx_description
1 polymer ?
#
loop_
_entity_poly.entity_id
_entity_poly.type
_entity_poly.pdbx_seq_one_letter_code
_entity_poly.pdbx_strand_id
1 'polypeptide(L)'
;MQIVRIIILILVVIFLLLAFVFMHISLDYTRQLKKSKETIYSLFAGQIALFSIIGKELRQPNSDEEIMHELLEERDFTKLNKIVAEKERAYQELAAKKKNGNEQVNQLLQGLSENVILIRNEIYRHNKLVDNINVNVDSVVFSLFVVILRLKRLTKI
;
A
#
# COMPACT_ATOMS: atom_id res chain seq x y z
N MET A 1 -28.78 -44.01 1.40
CA MET A 1 -28.96 -42.66 1.97
C MET A 1 -27.90 -42.29 3.02
N GLN A 2 -27.52 -43.16 3.96
CA GLN A 2 -26.54 -42.84 5.01
C GLN A 2 -25.13 -42.48 4.48
N ILE A 3 -24.60 -43.24 3.51
CA ILE A 3 -23.27 -42.97 2.91
C ILE A 3 -23.22 -41.57 2.27
N VAL A 4 -24.26 -41.17 1.54
CA VAL A 4 -24.37 -39.83 0.93
C VAL A 4 -24.39 -38.75 2.01
N ARG A 5 -25.12 -38.98 3.12
CA ARG A 5 -25.17 -38.06 4.26
C ARG A 5 -23.79 -37.88 4.92
N ILE A 6 -23.03 -38.96 5.07
CA ILE A 6 -21.67 -38.95 5.62
C ILE A 6 -20.72 -38.18 4.70
N ILE A 7 -20.79 -38.42 3.38
CA ILE A 7 -19.95 -37.69 2.40
C ILE A 7 -20.25 -36.19 2.43
N ILE A 8 -21.53 -35.80 2.49
CA ILE A 8 -21.92 -34.39 2.61
C ILE A 8 -21.38 -33.79 3.91
N LEU A 9 -21.50 -34.50 5.04
CA LEU A 9 -20.99 -34.03 6.32
C LEU A 9 -19.48 -33.79 6.27
N ILE A 10 -18.71 -34.72 5.70
CA ILE A 10 -17.26 -34.59 5.52
C ILE A 10 -16.92 -33.37 4.66
N LEU A 11 -17.62 -33.18 3.53
CA LEU A 11 -17.41 -32.02 2.67
C LEU A 11 -17.73 -30.70 3.38
N VAL A 12 -18.78 -30.65 4.19
CA VAL A 12 -19.14 -29.47 5.00
C VAL A 12 -18.05 -29.17 6.03
N VAL A 13 -17.51 -30.19 6.70
CA VAL A 13 -16.41 -30.00 7.66
C VAL A 13 -15.16 -29.48 6.97
N ILE A 14 -14.77 -30.05 5.82
CA ILE A 14 -13.63 -29.56 5.03
C ILE A 14 -13.86 -28.11 4.59
N PHE A 15 -15.06 -27.78 4.14
CA PHE A 15 -15.42 -26.42 3.75
C PHE A 15 -15.30 -25.43 4.91
N LEU A 16 -15.79 -25.79 6.11
CA LEU A 16 -15.67 -24.95 7.31
C LEU A 16 -14.21 -24.74 7.73
N LEU A 17 -13.38 -25.79 7.67
CA LEU A 17 -11.95 -25.68 7.96
C LEU A 17 -11.25 -24.75 6.97
N LEU A 18 -11.51 -24.90 5.67
CA LEU A 18 -10.97 -24.00 4.65
C LEU A 18 -11.44 -22.56 4.90
N ALA A 19 -12.73 -22.34 5.14
CA ALA A 19 -13.28 -21.01 5.42
C ALA A 19 -12.59 -20.35 6.63
N PHE A 20 -12.30 -21.11 7.69
CA PHE A 20 -11.57 -20.61 8.85
C PHE A 20 -10.13 -20.20 8.50
N VAL A 21 -9.40 -21.04 7.76
CA VAL A 21 -8.05 -20.71 7.29
C VAL A 21 -8.05 -19.46 6.41
N PHE A 22 -8.99 -19.36 5.46
CA PHE A 22 -9.13 -18.19 4.60
C PHE A 22 -9.46 -16.92 5.38
N MET A 23 -10.35 -17.00 6.37
CA MET A 23 -10.69 -15.86 7.23
C MET A 23 -9.46 -15.35 7.99
N HIS A 24 -8.65 -16.25 8.55
CA HIS A 24 -7.44 -15.87 9.26
C HIS A 24 -6.41 -15.20 8.34
N ILE A 25 -6.19 -15.76 7.15
CA ILE A 25 -5.27 -15.20 6.15
C ILE A 25 -5.76 -13.82 5.69
N SER A 26 -7.05 -13.67 5.41
CA SER A 26 -7.67 -12.41 5.00
C SER A 26 -7.53 -11.32 6.08
N LEU A 27 -7.75 -11.67 7.35
CA LEU A 27 -7.54 -10.76 8.48
C LEU A 27 -6.09 -10.28 8.57
N ASP A 28 -5.13 -11.19 8.39
CA ASP A 28 -3.71 -10.82 8.44
C ASP A 28 -3.33 -9.88 7.30
N TYR A 29 -3.75 -10.17 6.07
CA TYR A 29 -3.56 -9.26 4.93
C TYR A 29 -4.19 -7.88 5.17
N THR A 30 -5.39 -7.83 5.75
CA THR A 30 -6.07 -6.56 6.06
C THR A 30 -5.28 -5.73 7.08
N ARG A 31 -4.72 -6.38 8.11
CA ARG A 31 -3.85 -5.72 9.10
C ARG A 31 -2.56 -5.22 8.46
N GLN A 32 -1.93 -6.04 7.61
CA GLN A 32 -0.71 -5.65 6.90
C GLN A 32 -0.97 -4.49 5.93
N LEU A 33 -2.10 -4.48 5.24
CA LEU A 33 -2.51 -3.41 4.33
C LEU A 33 -2.70 -2.09 5.09
N LYS A 34 -3.38 -2.12 6.25
CA LYS A 34 -3.54 -0.96 7.12
C LYS A 34 -2.19 -0.43 7.60
N LYS A 35 -1.32 -1.33 8.07
CA LYS A 35 0.04 -0.97 8.53
C LYS A 35 0.84 -0.32 7.40
N SER A 36 0.80 -0.89 6.20
CA SER A 36 1.49 -0.36 5.04
C SER A 36 0.99 1.05 4.67
N LYS A 37 -0.33 1.29 4.73
CA LYS A 37 -0.92 2.62 4.49
C LYS A 37 -0.42 3.68 5.49
N GLU A 38 -0.28 3.30 6.77
CA GLU A 38 0.27 4.16 7.82
C GLU A 38 1.77 4.43 7.63
N THR A 39 2.54 3.43 7.20
CA THR A 39 3.96 3.62 6.86
C THR A 39 4.12 4.59 5.71
N ILE A 40 3.34 4.45 4.63
CA ILE A 40 3.38 5.38 3.49
C ILE A 40 3.07 6.80 3.94
N TYR A 41 2.05 6.97 4.79
CA TYR A 41 1.70 8.27 5.37
C TYR A 41 2.87 8.89 6.13
N SER A 42 3.52 8.14 7.03
CA SER A 42 4.62 8.69 7.84
C SER A 42 5.85 9.05 7.00
N LEU A 43 6.16 8.26 5.97
CA LEU A 43 7.26 8.53 5.05
C LEU A 43 7.02 9.83 4.27
N PHE A 44 5.80 10.03 3.74
CA PHE A 44 5.43 11.29 3.08
C PHE A 44 5.45 12.49 4.03
N ALA A 45 4.95 12.33 5.27
CA ALA A 45 5.03 13.38 6.29
C ALA A 45 6.49 13.79 6.57
N GLY A 46 7.39 12.81 6.72
CA GLY A 46 8.82 13.05 6.86
C GLY A 46 9.43 13.75 5.65
N GLN A 47 8.98 13.39 4.44
CA GLN A 47 9.46 14.02 3.21
C GLN A 47 9.04 15.49 3.08
N ILE A 48 7.79 15.82 3.43
CA ILE A 48 7.30 17.20 3.46
C ILE A 48 8.10 18.02 4.48
N ALA A 49 8.36 17.46 5.66
CA ALA A 49 9.20 18.12 6.68
C ALA A 49 10.62 18.40 6.17
N LEU A 50 11.25 17.45 5.47
CA LEU A 50 12.56 17.64 4.85
C LEU A 50 12.54 18.77 3.81
N PHE A 51 11.51 18.86 2.97
CA PHE A 51 11.37 19.97 2.02
C PHE A 51 11.26 21.33 2.72
N SER A 52 10.51 21.41 3.83
CA SER A 52 10.39 22.64 4.62
C SER A 52 11.74 23.09 5.19
N ILE A 53 12.54 22.15 5.71
CA ILE A 53 13.88 22.44 6.25
C ILE A 53 14.83 22.90 5.13
N ILE A 54 14.88 22.17 4.02
CA ILE A 54 15.75 22.49 2.88
C ILE A 54 15.34 23.84 2.26
N GLY A 55 14.04 24.11 2.16
CA GLY A 55 13.53 25.39 1.67
C GLY A 55 14.01 26.58 2.50
N LYS A 56 14.03 26.44 3.83
CA LYS A 56 14.58 27.47 4.73
C LYS A 56 16.07 27.68 4.50
N GLU A 57 16.85 26.61 4.45
CA GLU A 57 18.31 26.67 4.20
C GLU A 57 18.63 27.29 2.83
N LEU A 58 17.84 26.97 1.81
CA LEU A 58 18.03 27.48 0.46
C LEU A 58 17.35 28.83 0.21
N ARG A 59 16.67 29.42 1.20
CA ARG A 59 15.85 30.64 1.08
C ARG A 59 14.84 30.56 -0.08
N GLN A 60 14.26 29.39 -0.29
CA GLN A 60 13.19 29.15 -1.24
C GLN A 60 11.98 28.57 -0.49
N PRO A 61 10.96 29.40 -0.21
CA PRO A 61 9.79 28.94 0.51
C PRO A 61 9.08 27.82 -0.26
N ASN A 62 8.52 26.87 0.51
CA ASN A 62 7.91 25.67 -0.01
C ASN A 62 6.46 25.99 -0.44
N SER A 63 6.28 26.52 -1.66
CA SER A 63 4.97 26.97 -2.17
C SER A 63 3.85 25.92 -2.13
N ASP A 64 4.21 24.65 -2.17
CA ASP A 64 3.27 23.53 -2.32
C ASP A 64 3.05 22.78 -1.01
N GLU A 65 3.58 23.29 0.11
CA GLU A 65 3.50 22.63 1.43
C GLU A 65 2.05 22.41 1.87
N GLU A 66 1.19 23.40 1.66
CA GLU A 66 -0.24 23.32 2.00
C GLU A 66 -0.97 22.25 1.15
N ILE A 67 -0.71 22.22 -0.16
CA ILE A 67 -1.26 21.22 -1.10
C ILE A 67 -0.76 19.81 -0.74
N MET A 68 0.52 19.67 -0.40
CA MET A 68 1.08 18.37 0.00
C MET A 68 0.49 17.87 1.32
N HIS A 69 0.22 18.76 2.29
CA HIS A 69 -0.46 18.42 3.53
C HIS A 69 -1.92 18.02 3.31
N GLU A 70 -2.65 18.75 2.45
CA GLU A 70 -4.02 18.39 2.07
C GLU A 70 -4.08 17.00 1.45
N LEU A 71 -3.23 16.72 0.45
CA LEU A 71 -3.18 15.41 -0.21
C LEU A 71 -2.74 14.28 0.73
N LEU A 72 -1.91 14.59 1.72
CA LEU A 72 -1.48 13.63 2.74
C LEU A 72 -2.66 13.24 3.66
N GLU A 73 -3.44 14.23 4.12
CA GLU A 73 -4.64 14.02 4.95
C GLU A 73 -5.74 13.25 4.19
N GLU A 74 -5.94 13.60 2.91
CA GLU A 74 -6.85 12.87 2.00
C GLU A 74 -6.34 11.47 1.64
N ARG A 75 -5.08 11.17 1.95
CA ARG A 75 -4.37 9.93 1.59
C ARG A 75 -4.34 9.67 0.08
N ASP A 76 -4.31 10.72 -0.73
CA ASP A 76 -4.09 10.65 -2.18
C ASP A 76 -2.59 10.55 -2.50
N PHE A 77 -2.01 9.40 -2.15
CA PHE A 77 -0.58 9.14 -2.31
C PHE A 77 -0.13 9.17 -3.77
N THR A 78 -1.04 8.95 -4.73
CA THR A 78 -0.69 8.97 -6.16
C THR A 78 -0.37 10.39 -6.61
N LYS A 79 -1.23 11.36 -6.27
CA LYS A 79 -0.97 12.76 -6.60
C LYS A 79 0.18 13.31 -5.76
N LEU A 80 0.23 12.96 -4.48
CA LEU A 80 1.31 13.39 -3.58
C LEU A 80 2.68 12.94 -4.10
N ASN A 81 2.81 11.69 -4.56
CA ASN A 81 4.07 11.18 -5.12
C ASN A 81 4.57 11.98 -6.34
N LYS A 82 3.66 12.48 -7.18
CA LYS A 82 4.04 13.29 -8.36
C LYS A 82 4.65 14.62 -7.93
N ILE A 83 3.97 15.34 -7.03
CA ILE A 83 4.42 16.64 -6.51
C ILE A 83 5.76 16.48 -5.78
N VAL A 84 5.85 15.46 -4.92
CA VAL A 84 7.06 15.16 -4.15
C VAL A 84 8.26 14.84 -5.07
N ALA A 85 8.06 14.08 -6.14
CA ALA A 85 9.12 13.77 -7.10
C ALA A 85 9.58 14.99 -7.89
N GLU A 86 8.66 15.88 -8.27
CA GLU A 86 8.99 17.14 -8.95
C GLU A 86 9.76 18.08 -8.01
N LYS A 87 9.32 18.19 -6.76
CA LYS A 87 10.00 18.94 -5.69
C LYS A 87 11.41 18.42 -5.43
N GLU A 88 11.58 17.10 -5.30
CA GLU A 88 12.89 16.49 -5.08
C GLU A 88 13.88 16.90 -6.18
N ARG A 89 13.47 16.76 -7.45
CA ARG A 89 14.30 17.17 -8.60
C ARG A 89 14.63 18.65 -8.56
N ALA A 90 13.64 19.50 -8.29
CA ALA A 90 13.86 20.93 -8.19
C ALA A 90 14.90 21.27 -7.11
N TYR A 91 14.79 20.67 -5.92
CA TYR A 91 15.73 20.88 -4.82
C TYR A 91 17.15 20.36 -5.14
N GLN A 92 17.28 19.21 -5.78
CA GLN A 92 18.57 18.68 -6.25
C GLN A 92 19.22 19.61 -7.29
N GLU A 93 18.45 20.07 -8.28
CA GLU A 93 18.93 21.02 -9.27
C GLU A 93 19.34 22.36 -8.67
N LEU A 94 18.55 22.87 -7.72
CA LEU A 94 18.82 24.13 -7.04
C LEU A 94 20.10 24.07 -6.20
N ALA A 95 20.32 22.95 -5.49
CA ALA A 95 21.54 22.73 -4.74
C ALA A 95 22.78 22.64 -5.64
N ALA A 96 22.66 21.95 -6.78
CA ALA A 96 23.72 21.86 -7.78
C ALA A 96 24.04 23.22 -8.40
N LYS A 97 23.01 24.01 -8.78
CA LYS A 97 23.18 25.37 -9.35
C LYS A 97 23.82 26.34 -8.37
N LYS A 98 23.47 26.26 -7.08
CA LYS A 98 24.07 27.09 -6.03
C LYS A 98 25.50 26.68 -5.64
N LYS A 99 26.05 25.58 -6.21
CA LYS A 99 27.31 24.97 -5.78
C LYS A 99 27.39 24.88 -4.25
N ASN A 100 26.28 24.49 -3.64
CA ASN A 100 26.10 24.65 -2.20
C ASN A 100 27.00 23.63 -1.49
N GLY A 101 28.17 24.09 -1.00
CA GLY A 101 29.13 23.26 -0.27
C GLY A 101 28.74 23.00 1.18
N ASN A 102 27.51 23.36 1.58
CA ASN A 102 27.02 23.12 2.93
C ASN A 102 26.72 21.64 3.13
N GLU A 103 27.53 20.99 3.94
CA GLU A 103 27.43 19.56 4.29
C GLU A 103 26.04 19.20 4.84
N GLN A 104 25.41 20.11 5.59
CA GLN A 104 24.07 19.92 6.13
C GLN A 104 23.00 19.84 5.04
N VAL A 105 23.08 20.67 4.00
CA VAL A 105 22.12 20.64 2.88
C VAL A 105 22.30 19.36 2.06
N ASN A 106 23.54 18.91 1.87
CA ASN A 106 23.82 17.65 1.18
C ASN A 106 23.29 16.43 1.94
N GLN A 107 23.45 16.40 3.27
CA GLN A 107 22.86 15.36 4.12
C GLN A 107 21.33 15.35 4.04
N LEU A 108 20.68 16.52 4.06
CA LEU A 108 19.23 16.62 3.93
C LEU A 108 18.72 16.16 2.55
N LEU A 109 19.44 16.49 1.47
CA LEU A 109 19.12 16.04 0.11
C LEU A 109 19.32 14.53 -0.05
N GLN A 110 20.35 13.96 0.59
CA GLN A 110 20.54 12.52 0.64
C GLN A 110 19.38 11.85 1.39
N GLY A 111 18.98 12.40 2.55
CA GLY A 111 17.83 11.92 3.31
C GLY A 111 16.52 11.97 2.52
N LEU A 112 16.31 12.99 1.67
CA LEU A 112 15.19 13.05 0.73
C LEU A 112 15.21 11.87 -0.25
N SER A 113 16.36 11.62 -0.88
CA SER A 113 16.49 10.55 -1.88
C SER A 113 16.27 9.17 -1.27
N GLU A 114 16.81 8.94 -0.07
CA GLU A 114 16.57 7.72 0.70
C GLU A 114 15.08 7.55 1.02
N ASN A 115 14.39 8.61 1.44
CA ASN A 115 12.97 8.55 1.75
C ASN A 115 12.11 8.24 0.52
N VAL A 116 12.46 8.75 -0.68
CA VAL A 116 11.79 8.41 -1.94
C VAL A 116 11.90 6.92 -2.26
N ILE A 117 13.08 6.32 -2.03
CA ILE A 117 13.29 4.88 -2.22
C ILE A 117 12.42 4.09 -1.23
N LEU A 118 12.37 4.51 0.03
CA LEU A 118 11.53 3.88 1.05
C LEU A 118 10.03 3.95 0.68
N ILE A 119 9.55 5.11 0.24
CA ILE A 119 8.16 5.29 -0.22
C ILE A 119 7.86 4.36 -1.39
N ARG A 120 8.75 4.32 -2.40
CA ARG A 120 8.57 3.45 -3.58
C ARG A 120 8.48 1.97 -3.18
N ASN A 121 9.37 1.53 -2.30
CA ASN A 121 9.41 0.15 -1.84
C ASN A 121 8.13 -0.21 -1.06
N GLU A 122 7.66 0.69 -0.21
CA GLU A 122 6.45 0.45 0.57
C GLU A 122 5.18 0.52 -0.29
N ILE A 123 5.11 1.39 -1.31
CA ILE A 123 4.02 1.38 -2.30
C ILE A 123 4.00 0.07 -3.09
N TYR A 124 5.17 -0.41 -3.54
CA TYR A 124 5.25 -1.70 -4.24
C TYR A 124 4.76 -2.85 -3.34
N ARG A 125 5.18 -2.85 -2.07
CA ARG A 125 4.69 -3.80 -1.08
C ARG A 125 3.19 -3.70 -0.86
N HIS A 126 2.66 -2.49 -0.75
CA HIS A 126 1.22 -2.23 -0.61
C HIS A 126 0.43 -2.82 -1.77
N ASN A 127 0.85 -2.53 -3.00
CA ASN A 127 0.20 -3.05 -4.20
C ASN A 127 0.23 -4.58 -4.25
N LYS A 128 1.37 -5.20 -3.91
CA LYS A 128 1.47 -6.66 -3.84
C LYS A 128 0.51 -7.26 -2.79
N LEU A 129 0.28 -6.59 -1.67
CA LEU A 129 -0.72 -7.01 -0.68
C LEU A 129 -2.14 -6.93 -1.25
N VAL A 130 -2.48 -5.85 -1.96
CA VAL A 130 -3.76 -5.69 -2.64
C VAL A 130 -3.99 -6.80 -3.68
N ASP A 131 -2.99 -7.06 -4.53
CA ASP A 131 -3.07 -8.11 -5.55
C ASP A 131 -3.31 -9.49 -4.92
N ASN A 132 -2.60 -9.81 -3.84
CA ASN A 132 -2.79 -11.08 -3.11
C ASN A 132 -4.19 -11.19 -2.49
N ILE A 133 -4.75 -10.09 -1.99
CA ILE A 133 -6.13 -10.06 -1.48
C ILE A 133 -7.11 -10.34 -2.62
N ASN A 134 -6.96 -9.66 -3.76
CA ASN A 134 -7.84 -9.83 -4.91
C ASN A 134 -7.82 -11.27 -5.45
N VAL A 135 -6.63 -11.85 -5.65
CA VAL A 135 -6.47 -13.24 -6.10
C VAL A 135 -7.12 -14.24 -5.14
N ASN A 136 -7.00 -14.01 -3.83
CA ASN A 136 -7.64 -14.86 -2.82
C ASN A 136 -9.17 -14.74 -2.86
N VAL A 137 -9.72 -13.53 -3.03
CA VAL A 137 -11.17 -13.31 -3.17
C VAL A 137 -11.70 -14.00 -4.42
N ASP A 138 -11.05 -13.84 -5.57
CA ASP A 138 -11.45 -14.48 -6.83
C ASP A 138 -11.44 -16.01 -6.73
N SER A 139 -10.42 -16.57 -6.06
CA SER A 139 -10.31 -18.01 -5.82
C SER A 139 -11.45 -18.55 -4.94
N VAL A 140 -11.87 -17.77 -3.93
CA VAL A 140 -12.99 -18.11 -3.05
C VAL A 140 -14.32 -18.04 -3.81
N VAL A 141 -14.53 -16.98 -4.59
CA VAL A 141 -15.73 -16.81 -5.44
C VAL A 141 -15.83 -17.96 -6.44
N PHE A 142 -14.73 -18.32 -7.12
CA PHE A 142 -14.68 -19.44 -8.04
C PHE A 142 -15.00 -20.77 -7.35
N SER A 143 -14.41 -21.02 -6.17
CA SER A 143 -14.67 -22.25 -5.40
C SER A 143 -16.14 -22.36 -4.98
N LEU A 144 -16.74 -21.26 -4.50
CA LEU A 144 -18.17 -21.17 -4.20
C LEU A 144 -19.03 -21.45 -5.43
N PHE A 145 -18.68 -20.86 -6.57
CA PHE A 145 -19.40 -21.07 -7.83
C PHE A 145 -19.39 -22.54 -8.26
N VAL A 146 -18.24 -23.22 -8.17
CA VAL A 146 -18.12 -24.65 -8.48
C VAL A 146 -18.96 -25.51 -7.53
N VAL A 147 -18.98 -25.19 -6.24
CA VAL A 147 -19.82 -25.89 -5.25
C VAL A 147 -21.31 -25.71 -5.56
N ILE A 148 -21.75 -24.48 -5.86
CA ILE A 148 -23.13 -24.17 -6.25
C ILE A 148 -23.52 -24.93 -7.52
N LEU A 149 -22.67 -24.95 -8.55
CA LEU A 149 -22.92 -25.70 -9.78
C LEU A 149 -23.06 -27.20 -9.52
N ARG A 150 -22.20 -27.78 -8.67
CA ARG A 150 -22.27 -29.20 -8.29
C ARG A 150 -23.55 -29.51 -7.53
N LEU A 151 -23.95 -28.65 -6.59
CA LEU A 151 -25.20 -28.78 -5.85
C LEU A 151 -26.40 -28.74 -6.79
N LYS A 152 -26.47 -27.75 -7.69
CA LYS A 152 -27.53 -27.63 -8.70
C LYS A 152 -27.67 -28.91 -9.53
N ARG A 153 -26.54 -29.47 -9.98
CA ARG A 153 -26.50 -30.72 -10.76
C ARG A 153 -27.00 -31.93 -9.98
N LEU A 154 -26.74 -32.01 -8.68
CA LEU A 154 -27.17 -33.09 -7.79
C LEU A 154 -28.64 -32.98 -7.37
N THR A 155 -29.17 -31.75 -7.24
CA THR A 155 -30.56 -31.51 -6.83
C THR A 155 -31.56 -31.48 -7.99
N LYS A 156 -31.12 -31.58 -9.26
CA LYS A 156 -31.99 -31.47 -10.46
C LYS A 156 -32.95 -30.26 -10.40
N ILE A 157 -32.43 -29.10 -9.96
CA ILE A 157 -33.09 -27.79 -10.13
C ILE A 157 -32.50 -27.12 -11.37
#